data_AF-A0A1G2Y5Q1-F1
#
_entry.id   AF-A0A1G2Y5Q1-F1
#
_cell.length_a   1.000
_cell.length_b   1.000
_cell.length_c   1.000
_cell.angle_alpha   90.00
_cell.angle_beta   90.00
_cell.angle_gamma   90.00
#
_symmetry.space_group_name_H-M   'P 1'
#
loop_
_entity.id
_entity.type
_entity.pdbx_description
1 polymer ?
#
loop_
_entity_poly.entity_id
_entity_poly.type
_entity_poly.pdbx_seq_one_letter_code
_entity_poly.pdbx_strand_id
1 'polypeptide(L)'
;MAKIVEKKIRKLPETRKFGYQIFVSHATADKWIAKVICNKIEEKGALTFIDDRDIHGGDDIPEEIHKQIKRSRELVVLLTPTSYNRDWVRLEVGAAWAWKKRIVAILCHVGIDLIPEIIKSKKAISINEIDNYLNEISTRVNKTKNVKK
;
A
#
# COMPACT_ATOMS: atom_id res chain seq x y z
N MET A 1 4.49 12.17 44.06
CA MET A 1 3.72 11.10 43.42
C MET A 1 2.56 11.79 42.69
N ALA A 2 2.45 11.90 41.37
CA ALA A 2 2.98 11.12 40.26
C ALA A 2 3.29 12.04 39.06
N LYS A 3 4.35 11.72 38.31
CA LYS A 3 4.70 12.35 37.02
C LYS A 3 3.74 11.85 35.95
N ILE A 4 2.85 12.71 35.46
CA ILE A 4 2.07 12.43 34.24
C ILE A 4 2.87 12.97 33.06
N VAL A 5 3.26 12.06 32.19
CA VAL A 5 4.22 12.21 31.11
C VAL A 5 3.60 13.03 29.98
N GLU A 6 4.10 14.25 29.75
CA GLU A 6 3.84 15.00 28.51
C GLU A 6 4.41 14.21 27.33
N LYS A 7 3.52 13.55 26.59
CA LYS A 7 3.85 12.83 25.37
C LYS A 7 4.10 13.88 24.26
N LYS A 8 5.35 14.34 24.18
CA LYS A 8 5.89 15.24 23.15
C LYS A 8 5.41 14.80 21.77
N ILE A 9 4.41 15.50 21.21
CA ILE A 9 4.00 15.35 19.83
C ILE A 9 5.19 15.79 18.97
N ARG A 10 6.00 14.82 18.54
CA ARG A 10 7.10 15.07 17.61
C ARG A 10 6.48 15.56 16.31
N LYS A 11 6.73 16.82 15.93
CA LYS A 11 6.48 17.30 14.56
C LYS A 11 7.14 16.31 13.60
N LEU A 12 6.32 15.56 12.88
CA LEU A 12 6.78 14.50 11.99
C LEU A 12 7.45 15.16 10.77
N PRO A 13 8.69 14.79 10.43
CA PRO A 13 9.45 15.44 9.39
C PRO A 13 8.78 15.26 8.03
N GLU A 14 8.89 16.28 7.17
CA GLU A 14 8.36 16.28 5.81
C GLU A 14 8.76 15.03 5.02
N THR A 15 7.85 14.57 4.18
CA THR A 15 7.86 13.35 3.36
C THR A 15 9.08 13.17 2.44
N ARG A 16 10.02 14.13 2.41
CA ARG A 16 11.19 14.17 1.53
C ARG A 16 12.39 13.32 2.00
N LYS A 17 12.45 12.91 3.28
CA LYS A 17 13.58 12.10 3.81
C LYS A 17 13.42 10.58 3.71
N PHE A 18 12.21 10.05 3.53
CA PHE A 18 11.97 8.60 3.51
C PHE A 18 12.20 8.01 2.11
N GLY A 19 12.56 6.73 2.03
CA GLY A 19 12.84 6.00 0.78
C GLY A 19 11.62 5.95 -0.17
N TYR A 20 11.66 5.10 -1.20
CA TYR A 20 10.46 4.85 -2.00
C TYR A 20 9.51 3.94 -1.21
N GLN A 21 8.58 4.54 -0.47
CA GLN A 21 7.63 3.81 0.38
C GLN A 21 6.40 3.35 -0.41
N ILE A 22 6.02 2.10 -0.22
CA ILE A 22 4.85 1.44 -0.83
C ILE A 22 3.98 0.90 0.30
N PHE A 23 2.68 1.22 0.26
CA PHE A 23 1.69 0.62 1.15
C PHE A 23 1.10 -0.62 0.47
N VAL A 24 1.06 -1.75 1.17
CA VAL A 24 0.51 -3.01 0.66
C VAL A 24 -0.78 -3.35 1.41
N SER A 25 -1.88 -3.05 0.73
CA SER A 25 -3.25 -3.35 1.09
C SER A 25 -3.57 -4.81 0.81
N HIS A 26 -4.00 -5.55 1.82
CA HIS A 26 -4.38 -6.96 1.71
C HIS A 26 -5.38 -7.34 2.81
N ALA A 27 -6.16 -8.42 2.60
CA ALA A 27 -7.00 -8.95 3.69
C ALA A 27 -6.14 -9.76 4.67
N THR A 28 -6.53 -9.82 5.95
CA THR A 28 -5.80 -10.58 6.98
C THR A 28 -5.55 -12.03 6.60
N ALA A 29 -6.49 -12.67 5.89
CA ALA A 29 -6.33 -14.04 5.37
C ALA A 29 -5.16 -14.21 4.39
N ASP A 30 -4.76 -13.12 3.71
CA ASP A 30 -3.74 -13.10 2.65
C ASP A 30 -2.39 -12.56 3.13
N LYS A 31 -2.23 -12.39 4.44
CA LYS A 31 -1.02 -11.83 5.07
C LYS A 31 0.26 -12.52 4.62
N TRP A 32 0.22 -13.84 4.44
CA TRP A 32 1.39 -14.59 4.00
C TRP A 32 1.82 -14.19 2.58
N ILE A 33 0.87 -13.98 1.66
CA ILE A 33 1.14 -13.52 0.29
C ILE A 33 1.68 -12.09 0.33
N ALA A 34 1.03 -11.21 1.09
CA ALA A 34 1.44 -9.82 1.24
C ALA A 34 2.88 -9.70 1.76
N LYS A 35 3.27 -10.53 2.74
CA LYS A 35 4.65 -10.60 3.24
C LYS A 35 5.65 -11.01 2.17
N VAL A 36 5.34 -12.04 1.37
CA VAL A 36 6.22 -12.46 0.26
C VAL A 36 6.39 -11.35 -0.77
N ILE A 37 5.29 -10.69 -1.14
CA ILE A 37 5.33 -9.54 -2.05
C ILE A 37 6.19 -8.42 -1.47
N CYS A 38 6.03 -8.12 -0.18
CA CYS A 38 6.78 -7.07 0.49
C CYS A 38 8.28 -7.35 0.51
N ASN A 39 8.69 -8.55 0.88
CA ASN A 39 10.10 -8.95 0.86
C ASN A 39 10.70 -8.73 -0.54
N LYS A 40 9.99 -9.17 -1.58
CA LYS A 40 10.41 -8.95 -2.99
C LYS A 40 10.47 -7.47 -3.37
N ILE A 41 9.56 -6.64 -2.89
CA ILE A 41 9.58 -5.19 -3.10
C ILE A 41 10.80 -4.55 -2.41
N GLU A 42 11.10 -4.98 -1.19
CA GLU A 42 12.21 -4.46 -0.38
C GLU A 42 13.58 -4.86 -0.96
N GLU A 43 13.69 -6.07 -1.53
CA GLU A 43 14.86 -6.50 -2.31
C GLU A 43 15.15 -5.56 -3.50
N LYS A 44 14.13 -4.84 -4.02
CA LYS A 44 14.29 -3.82 -5.08
C LYS A 44 14.64 -2.44 -4.52
N GLY A 45 14.85 -2.31 -3.21
CA GLY A 45 15.28 -1.07 -2.54
C GLY A 45 14.16 -0.10 -2.19
N ALA A 46 12.90 -0.54 -2.26
CA ALA A 46 11.76 0.18 -1.72
C ALA A 46 11.57 -0.16 -0.22
N LEU A 47 10.71 0.61 0.46
CA LEU A 47 10.26 0.33 1.82
C LEU A 47 8.79 -0.08 1.78
N THR A 48 8.39 -1.08 2.54
CA THR A 48 6.98 -1.48 2.58
C THR A 48 6.31 -1.15 3.90
N PHE A 49 5.00 -0.96 3.84
CA PHE A 49 4.12 -0.96 5.01
C PHE A 49 2.99 -1.95 4.72
N ILE A 50 2.81 -2.92 5.62
CA ILE A 50 1.79 -3.96 5.55
C ILE A 50 0.72 -3.62 6.59
N ASP A 51 -0.56 -3.78 6.23
CA ASP A 51 -1.67 -3.60 7.17
C ASP A 51 -2.29 -4.92 7.64
N ASP A 52 -2.14 -5.26 8.92
CA ASP A 52 -2.66 -6.51 9.49
C ASP A 52 -4.07 -6.37 10.07
N ARG A 53 -5.09 -6.00 9.28
CA ARG A 53 -6.43 -5.72 9.85
C ARG A 53 -7.61 -6.39 9.16
N ASP A 54 -8.52 -6.91 9.99
CA ASP A 54 -9.90 -7.22 9.65
C ASP A 54 -10.76 -5.96 9.88
N ILE A 55 -10.75 -5.04 8.93
CA ILE A 55 -11.67 -3.88 8.92
C ILE A 55 -13.00 -4.36 8.33
N HIS A 56 -14.10 -4.20 9.07
CA HIS A 56 -15.44 -4.54 8.60
C HIS A 56 -16.10 -3.32 7.94
N GLY A 57 -17.09 -3.55 7.07
CA GLY A 57 -17.86 -2.45 6.48
C GLY A 57 -18.56 -1.64 7.57
N GLY A 58 -18.31 -0.33 7.60
CA GLY A 58 -18.81 0.60 8.62
C GLY A 58 -17.80 1.02 9.69
N ASP A 59 -16.65 0.33 9.79
CA ASP A 59 -15.55 0.76 10.64
C ASP A 59 -14.82 1.95 10.02
N ASP A 60 -14.45 2.93 10.85
CA ASP A 60 -13.56 4.01 10.41
C ASP A 60 -12.21 3.43 10.00
N ILE A 61 -11.67 3.89 8.86
CA ILE A 61 -10.26 3.64 8.55
C ILE A 61 -9.43 4.23 9.70
N PRO A 62 -8.62 3.41 10.39
CA PRO A 62 -7.78 3.92 11.46
C PRO A 62 -6.89 5.05 10.93
N GLU A 63 -6.81 6.15 11.67
CA GLU A 63 -6.06 7.36 11.27
C GLU A 63 -4.60 7.04 10.85
N GLU A 64 -4.01 5.99 11.42
CA GLU A 64 -2.69 5.51 11.06
C GLU A 64 -2.60 5.00 9.61
N ILE A 65 -3.60 4.27 9.09
CA ILE A 65 -3.63 3.83 7.69
C ILE A 65 -3.63 5.04 6.76
N HIS A 66 -4.50 6.01 7.03
CA HIS A 66 -4.54 7.24 6.27
C HIS A 66 -3.19 7.96 6.26
N LYS A 67 -2.52 8.04 7.43
CA LYS A 67 -1.16 8.59 7.53
C LYS A 67 -0.16 7.81 6.70
N GLN A 68 -0.22 6.47 6.69
CA GLN A 68 0.70 5.64 5.93
C GLN A 68 0.46 5.72 4.42
N ILE A 69 -0.78 5.61 3.94
CA ILE A 69 -1.11 5.82 2.52
C ILE A 69 -0.70 7.23 2.07
N LYS A 70 -0.92 8.27 2.90
CA LYS A 70 -0.49 9.64 2.60
C LYS A 70 1.02 9.78 2.49
N ARG A 71 1.80 9.03 3.28
CA ARG A 71 3.27 9.03 3.23
C ARG A 71 3.83 8.20 2.08
N SER A 72 3.15 7.12 1.71
CA SER A 72 3.53 6.27 0.60
C SER A 72 3.49 6.99 -0.74
N ARG A 73 4.36 6.58 -1.66
CA ARG A 73 4.32 7.02 -3.06
C ARG A 73 3.34 6.19 -3.89
N GLU A 74 3.11 4.97 -3.44
CA GLU A 74 2.37 3.95 -4.17
C GLU A 74 1.54 3.09 -3.21
N LEU A 75 0.32 2.78 -3.62
CA LEU A 75 -0.58 1.82 -3.02
C LEU A 75 -0.59 0.56 -3.90
N VAL A 76 -0.23 -0.57 -3.33
CA VAL A 76 -0.46 -1.89 -3.91
C VAL A 76 -1.67 -2.50 -3.25
N VAL A 77 -2.61 -2.99 -4.05
CA VAL A 77 -3.81 -3.68 -3.58
C VAL A 77 -3.73 -5.14 -4.01
N LEU A 78 -3.62 -6.05 -3.05
CA LEU A 78 -3.66 -7.47 -3.29
C LEU A 78 -5.12 -7.95 -3.34
N LEU A 79 -5.58 -8.28 -4.53
CA LEU A 79 -6.90 -8.83 -4.79
C LEU A 79 -6.82 -10.36 -4.85
N THR A 80 -7.59 -11.00 -3.98
CA THR A 80 -7.70 -12.44 -3.82
C THR A 80 -9.18 -12.81 -3.72
N PRO A 81 -9.55 -14.11 -3.76
CA PRO A 81 -10.94 -14.52 -3.52
C PRO A 81 -11.47 -14.10 -2.14
N THR A 82 -10.59 -13.86 -1.17
CA THR A 82 -10.93 -13.49 0.22
C THR A 82 -10.95 -11.97 0.45
N SER A 83 -10.28 -11.18 -0.39
CA SER A 83 -10.17 -9.72 -0.23
C SER A 83 -11.12 -8.90 -1.10
N TYR A 84 -11.60 -9.43 -2.23
CA TYR A 84 -12.27 -8.60 -3.25
C TYR A 84 -13.59 -7.96 -2.80
N ASN A 85 -14.39 -8.64 -1.98
CA ASN A 85 -15.72 -8.15 -1.57
C ASN A 85 -15.66 -7.31 -0.28
N ARG A 86 -14.47 -6.94 0.18
CA ARG A 86 -14.32 -6.21 1.43
C ARG A 86 -14.39 -4.71 1.17
N ASP A 87 -15.27 -4.02 1.89
CA ASP A 87 -15.50 -2.58 1.74
C ASP A 87 -14.25 -1.73 2.04
N TRP A 88 -13.37 -2.19 2.93
CA TRP A 88 -12.13 -1.48 3.26
C TRP A 88 -11.19 -1.32 2.06
N VAL A 89 -11.15 -2.29 1.13
CA VAL A 89 -10.37 -2.18 -0.12
C VAL A 89 -10.83 -0.99 -0.94
N ARG A 90 -12.15 -0.77 -1.01
CA ARG A 90 -12.73 0.38 -1.74
C ARG A 90 -12.38 1.70 -1.08
N LEU A 91 -12.40 1.74 0.25
CA LEU A 91 -12.06 2.95 1.02
C LEU A 91 -10.58 3.33 0.84
N GLU A 92 -9.66 2.38 0.93
CA GLU A 92 -8.22 2.65 0.76
C GLU A 92 -7.88 3.08 -0.68
N VAL A 93 -8.47 2.41 -1.67
CA VAL A 93 -8.33 2.80 -3.07
C VAL A 93 -8.89 4.21 -3.30
N GLY A 94 -10.04 4.54 -2.70
CA GLY A 94 -10.63 5.88 -2.71
C GLY A 94 -9.69 6.93 -2.12
N ALA A 95 -9.11 6.67 -0.95
CA ALA A 95 -8.17 7.58 -0.29
C ALA A 95 -6.90 7.80 -1.13
N ALA A 96 -6.30 6.72 -1.64
CA ALA A 96 -5.13 6.81 -2.50
C ALA A 96 -5.43 7.54 -3.81
N TRP A 97 -6.62 7.34 -4.37
CA TRP A 97 -7.08 8.03 -5.58
C TRP A 97 -7.25 9.53 -5.32
N ALA A 98 -7.90 9.90 -4.21
CA ALA A 98 -8.08 11.29 -3.81
C ALA A 98 -6.75 12.03 -3.61
N TRP A 99 -5.72 11.34 -3.09
CA TRP A 99 -4.36 11.89 -2.94
C TRP A 99 -3.47 11.74 -4.19
N LYS A 100 -4.04 11.34 -5.33
CA LYS A 100 -3.31 11.16 -6.61
C LYS A 100 -2.09 10.23 -6.47
N LYS A 101 -2.18 9.23 -5.60
CA LYS A 101 -1.14 8.21 -5.44
C LYS A 101 -1.15 7.27 -6.65
N ARG A 102 0.00 6.65 -6.92
CA ARG A 102 0.04 5.51 -7.83
C ARG A 102 -0.71 4.35 -7.16
N ILE A 103 -1.62 3.71 -7.88
CA ILE A 103 -2.38 2.55 -7.40
C ILE A 103 -2.10 1.40 -8.36
N VAL A 104 -1.70 0.26 -7.82
CA VAL A 104 -1.40 -0.97 -8.55
C VAL A 104 -2.21 -2.11 -7.95
N ALA A 105 -3.03 -2.77 -8.76
CA ALA A 105 -3.74 -3.97 -8.35
C ALA A 105 -2.89 -5.20 -8.71
N ILE A 106 -2.66 -6.08 -7.74
CA ILE A 106 -2.06 -7.40 -7.95
C ILE A 106 -3.17 -8.44 -7.79
N LEU A 107 -3.45 -9.18 -8.86
CA LEU A 107 -4.49 -10.20 -8.91
C LEU A 107 -3.89 -11.57 -8.57
N CYS A 108 -4.43 -12.21 -7.53
CA CYS A 108 -4.07 -13.56 -7.14
C CYS A 108 -5.30 -14.46 -7.21
N HIS A 109 -5.34 -15.36 -8.21
CA HIS A 109 -6.47 -16.28 -8.44
C HIS A 109 -7.83 -15.61 -8.60
N VAL A 110 -7.85 -14.37 -9.11
CA VAL A 110 -9.07 -13.59 -9.38
C VAL A 110 -9.00 -12.95 -10.76
N GLY A 111 -10.16 -12.71 -11.36
CA GLY A 111 -10.30 -12.00 -12.62
C GLY A 111 -10.32 -10.48 -12.46
N ILE A 112 -10.27 -9.79 -13.60
CA ILE A 112 -10.31 -8.31 -13.68
C ILE A 112 -11.66 -7.71 -13.27
N ASP A 113 -12.71 -8.52 -13.26
CA ASP A 113 -14.06 -8.19 -12.83
C ASP A 113 -14.13 -7.78 -11.36
N LEU A 114 -13.15 -8.21 -10.56
CA LEU A 114 -13.05 -7.89 -9.14
C LEU A 114 -12.26 -6.61 -8.85
N ILE A 115 -11.74 -5.95 -9.88
CA ILE A 115 -11.05 -4.66 -9.72
C ILE A 115 -12.08 -3.58 -9.40
N PRO A 116 -11.89 -2.78 -8.33
CA PRO A 116 -12.76 -1.65 -8.04
C PRO A 116 -12.88 -0.69 -9.23
N GLU A 117 -14.10 -0.28 -9.58
CA GLU A 117 -14.41 0.57 -10.76
C GLU A 117 -13.49 1.80 -10.87
N ILE A 118 -13.18 2.44 -9.74
CA ILE A 118 -12.31 3.62 -9.63
C ILE A 118 -10.88 3.40 -10.17
N ILE A 119 -10.41 2.13 -10.23
CA ILE A 119 -9.11 1.74 -10.79
C ILE A 119 -9.21 0.71 -11.91
N LYS A 120 -10.41 0.40 -12.41
CA LYS A 120 -10.63 -0.60 -13.47
C LYS A 120 -9.94 -0.22 -14.80
N SER A 121 -9.74 1.07 -15.05
CA SER A 121 -8.99 1.57 -16.20
C SER A 121 -7.46 1.47 -16.05
N LYS A 122 -6.96 1.12 -14.86
CA LYS A 122 -5.53 0.92 -14.61
C LYS A 122 -5.14 -0.52 -14.97
N LYS A 123 -3.93 -0.68 -15.53
CA LYS A 123 -3.36 -2.00 -15.77
C LYS A 123 -3.17 -2.74 -14.44
N ALA A 124 -3.96 -3.78 -14.21
CA ALA A 124 -3.73 -4.73 -13.14
C ALA A 124 -2.61 -5.71 -13.51
N ILE A 125 -2.02 -6.32 -12.50
CA ILE A 125 -0.85 -7.19 -12.63
C ILE A 125 -1.26 -8.57 -12.11
N SER A 126 -1.17 -9.59 -12.96
CA SER A 126 -1.29 -10.96 -12.50
C SER A 126 -0.14 -11.27 -11.54
N ILE A 127 -0.40 -11.98 -10.45
CA ILE A 127 0.65 -12.42 -9.53
C ILE A 127 1.74 -13.25 -10.23
N ASN A 128 1.38 -13.94 -11.31
CA ASN A 128 2.31 -14.72 -12.14
C ASN A 128 3.27 -13.82 -12.96
N GLU A 129 2.95 -12.54 -13.11
CA GLU A 129 3.74 -11.56 -13.86
C GLU A 129 4.34 -10.48 -12.94
N ILE A 130 4.39 -10.75 -11.63
CA ILE A 130 4.84 -9.77 -10.63
C ILE A 130 6.27 -9.30 -10.83
N ASP A 131 7.13 -10.08 -11.49
CA ASP A 131 8.52 -9.69 -11.75
C ASP A 131 8.61 -8.42 -12.63
N ASN A 132 7.66 -8.22 -13.56
CA ASN A 132 7.58 -7.00 -14.34
C ASN A 132 7.35 -5.79 -13.43
N TYR A 133 6.41 -5.89 -12.50
CA TYR A 133 6.13 -4.86 -11.51
C TYR A 133 7.36 -4.56 -10.65
N LEU A 134 8.03 -5.59 -10.14
CA LEU A 134 9.22 -5.45 -9.30
C LEU A 134 10.38 -4.75 -10.03
N ASN A 135 10.56 -5.03 -11.32
CA ASN A 135 11.57 -4.34 -12.13
C ASN A 135 11.24 -2.85 -12.31
N GLU A 136 9.96 -2.51 -12.46
CA GLU A 136 9.58 -1.10 -12.49
C GLU A 136 9.82 -0.40 -11.15
N ILE A 137 9.65 -1.08 -10.01
CA ILE A 137 9.96 -0.51 -8.68
C ILE A 137 11.42 -0.11 -8.59
N SER A 138 12.36 -0.98 -8.98
CA SER A 138 13.80 -0.66 -9.01
C SER A 138 14.06 0.63 -9.79
N THR A 139 13.41 0.78 -10.95
CA THR A 139 13.51 1.98 -11.77
C THR A 139 13.00 3.22 -11.03
N ARG A 140 11.86 3.12 -10.33
CA ARG A 140 11.26 4.22 -9.55
C ARG A 140 12.11 4.60 -8.33
N VAL A 141 12.67 3.60 -7.64
CA VAL A 141 13.61 3.76 -6.53
C VAL A 141 14.84 4.55 -7.00
N ASN A 142 15.45 4.15 -8.13
CA ASN A 142 16.64 4.81 -8.66
C ASN A 142 16.37 6.24 -9.11
N LYS A 143 15.24 6.49 -9.80
CA LYS A 143 14.82 7.86 -10.14
C LYS A 143 14.66 8.74 -8.90
N THR A 144 14.06 8.20 -7.84
CA THR A 144 13.91 8.92 -6.57
C THR A 144 15.26 9.29 -5.94
N LYS A 145 16.26 8.41 -6.02
CA LYS A 145 17.62 8.70 -5.52
C LYS A 145 18.29 9.80 -6.33
N ASN A 146 18.10 9.82 -7.65
CA ASN A 146 18.73 10.81 -8.52
C ASN A 146 18.14 12.22 -8.41
N VAL A 147 16.87 12.37 -8.01
CA VAL A 147 16.29 13.69 -7.68
C VAL A 147 16.89 14.29 -6.39
N LYS A 148 17.62 13.50 -5.58
CA LYS A 148 18.27 13.97 -4.35
C LYS A 148 19.67 14.57 -4.57
N LYS A 149 20.22 14.49 -5.78
CA LYS A 149 21.52 15.07 -6.15
C LYS A 149 21.30 16.38 -6.89
#